data_AF-A0A160FQG5-F1
#
_entry.id   AF-A0A160FQG5-F1
#
_cell.length_a   1.000
_cell.length_b   1.000
_cell.length_c   1.000
_cell.angle_alpha   90.00
_cell.angle_beta   90.00
_cell.angle_gamma   90.00
#
_symmetry.space_group_name_H-M   'P 1'
#
loop_
_entity.id
_entity.type
_entity.pdbx_description
1 polymer ?
#
loop_
_entity_poly.entity_id
_entity_poly.type
_entity_poly.pdbx_seq_one_letter_code
_entity_poly.pdbx_strand_id
1 'polypeptide(L)'
;MSRGKPRGLGVDQREVRLEVAAKLLGKDRAAIEQLIETGELAAVRGEEGDLTVLLADVIRLRHAWWQAVADIAIDLVAAFEDETLSAMLSELIPTQISKPRSKRKNAPPPDRQTSGTRSEAAT
;
A
#
# COMPACT_ATOMS: atom_id res chain seq x y z
N MET A 1 30.69 -45.75 -31.84
CA MET A 1 29.40 -45.31 -31.26
C MET A 1 29.69 -44.46 -30.01
N SER A 2 29.83 -43.15 -30.17
CA SER A 2 30.10 -42.24 -29.05
C SER A 2 28.80 -41.93 -28.31
N ARG A 3 28.68 -42.43 -27.08
CA ARG A 3 27.59 -42.01 -26.17
C ARG A 3 27.86 -40.57 -25.75
N GLY A 4 27.07 -39.64 -26.27
CA GLY A 4 27.03 -38.26 -25.81
C GLY A 4 26.68 -38.21 -24.33
N LYS A 5 27.60 -37.69 -23.53
CA LYS A 5 27.41 -37.44 -22.10
C LYS A 5 26.34 -36.34 -21.95
N PRO A 6 25.30 -36.52 -21.12
CA PRO A 6 24.31 -35.47 -20.89
C PRO A 6 25.02 -34.30 -20.21
N ARG A 7 25.07 -33.15 -20.87
CA ARG A 7 25.38 -31.87 -20.22
C ARG A 7 24.15 -31.50 -19.40
N GLY A 8 24.06 -32.06 -18.19
CA GLY A 8 23.12 -31.56 -17.20
C GLY A 8 23.43 -30.09 -16.95
N LEU A 9 22.41 -29.24 -17.08
CA LEU A 9 22.46 -27.84 -16.68
C LEU A 9 22.94 -27.79 -15.23
N GLY A 10 24.22 -27.43 -15.05
CA GLY A 10 24.76 -27.13 -13.74
C GLY A 10 24.11 -25.85 -13.24
N VAL A 11 22.96 -25.99 -12.57
CA VAL A 11 22.53 -24.98 -11.61
C VAL A 11 23.70 -24.88 -10.63
N ASP A 12 24.43 -23.77 -10.68
CA ASP A 12 25.69 -23.56 -9.97
C ASP A 12 25.61 -24.06 -8.53
N GLN A 13 26.16 -25.25 -8.25
CA GLN A 13 26.28 -25.83 -6.91
C GLN A 13 27.42 -25.14 -6.13
N ARG A 14 27.50 -23.81 -6.24
CA ARG A 14 28.51 -23.04 -5.54
C ARG A 14 28.11 -22.96 -4.07
N GLU A 15 28.89 -23.63 -3.24
CA GLU A 15 28.80 -23.53 -1.79
C GLU A 15 29.54 -22.29 -1.29
N VAL A 16 28.98 -21.65 -0.27
CA VAL A 16 29.61 -20.52 0.43
C VAL A 16 29.59 -20.77 1.93
N ARG A 17 30.61 -20.24 2.62
CA ARG A 17 30.68 -20.30 4.09
C ARG A 17 29.60 -19.44 4.73
N LEU A 18 29.20 -19.79 5.96
CA LEU A 18 28.16 -19.08 6.70
C LEU A 18 28.47 -17.58 6.88
N GLU A 19 29.73 -17.20 7.07
CA GLU A 19 30.13 -15.80 7.23
C GLU A 19 29.90 -14.99 5.95
N VAL A 20 30.02 -15.62 4.78
CA VAL A 20 29.75 -14.99 3.49
C VAL A 20 28.24 -14.88 3.28
N ALA A 21 27.48 -15.93 3.60
CA ALA A 21 26.02 -15.90 3.55
C ALA A 21 25.43 -14.82 4.46
N ALA A 22 25.95 -14.67 5.68
CA ALA A 22 25.60 -13.62 6.63
C ALA A 22 25.78 -12.23 6.02
N LYS A 23 26.95 -11.95 5.43
CA LYS A 23 27.22 -10.68 4.75
C LYS A 23 26.31 -10.44 3.56
N LEU A 24 26.04 -11.48 2.76
CA LEU A 24 25.16 -11.38 1.60
C LEU A 24 23.71 -11.13 2.01
N LEU A 25 23.24 -11.68 3.11
CA LEU A 25 21.88 -11.46 3.60
C LEU A 25 21.76 -10.21 4.50
N GLY A 26 22.88 -9.57 4.84
CA GLY A 26 22.89 -8.46 5.80
C GLY A 26 22.42 -8.89 7.19
N LYS A 27 22.68 -10.14 7.57
CA LYS A 27 22.27 -10.77 8.83
C LYS A 27 23.49 -11.15 9.65
N ASP A 28 23.29 -11.30 10.96
CA ASP A 28 24.32 -11.87 11.83
C ASP A 28 24.34 -13.40 11.73
N ARG A 29 25.33 -14.02 12.38
CA ARG A 29 25.51 -15.48 12.35
C ARG A 29 24.34 -16.22 12.99
N ALA A 30 23.81 -15.71 14.11
CA ALA A 30 22.70 -16.35 14.81
C ALA A 30 21.44 -16.42 13.94
N ALA A 31 21.15 -15.35 13.19
CA ALA A 31 20.05 -15.35 12.24
C ALA A 31 20.26 -16.31 11.06
N ILE A 32 21.50 -16.52 10.61
CA ILE A 32 21.79 -17.54 9.59
C ILE A 32 21.57 -18.95 10.15
N GLU A 33 22.04 -19.21 11.36
CA GLU A 33 21.82 -20.50 12.05
C GLU A 33 20.33 -20.76 12.23
N GLN A 34 19.55 -19.73 12.61
CA GLN A 34 18.09 -19.83 12.67
C GLN A 34 17.45 -20.17 11.31
N LEU A 35 17.90 -19.56 10.21
CA LEU A 35 17.39 -19.88 8.87
C LEU A 35 17.69 -21.34 8.46
N ILE A 36 18.79 -21.90 8.96
CA ILE A 36 19.12 -23.30 8.77
C ILE A 36 18.22 -24.19 9.62
N GLU A 37 18.02 -23.83 10.89
CA GLU A 37 17.13 -24.55 11.82
C GLU A 37 15.67 -24.57 11.34
N THR A 38 15.17 -23.46 10.78
CA THR A 38 13.80 -23.39 10.23
C THR A 38 13.68 -24.05 8.86
N GLY A 39 14.80 -24.48 8.25
CA GLY A 39 14.83 -25.12 6.94
C GLY A 39 14.68 -24.14 5.76
N GLU A 40 14.76 -22.83 5.99
CA GLU A 40 14.73 -21.82 4.94
C GLU A 40 16.03 -21.78 4.13
N LEU A 41 17.14 -22.19 4.76
CA LEU A 41 18.46 -22.30 4.16
C LEU A 41 19.00 -23.73 4.32
N ALA A 42 19.37 -24.38 3.20
CA ALA A 42 19.93 -25.72 3.25
C ALA A 42 21.43 -25.67 3.61
N ALA A 43 21.79 -26.29 4.73
CA ALA A 43 23.18 -26.50 5.10
C ALA A 43 23.75 -27.75 4.41
N VAL A 44 24.94 -27.60 3.86
CA VAL A 44 25.75 -28.68 3.28
C VAL A 44 27.00 -28.84 4.14
N ARG A 45 27.45 -30.08 4.34
CA ARG A 45 28.70 -30.34 5.04
C ARG A 45 29.81 -30.33 3.98
N GLY A 46 30.70 -29.33 4.06
CA GLY A 46 31.84 -29.20 3.17
C GLY A 46 32.91 -30.27 3.41
N GLU A 47 33.90 -30.34 2.53
CA GLU A 47 34.96 -31.37 2.54
C GLU A 47 35.80 -31.37 3.82
N GLU A 48 35.96 -30.22 4.49
CA GLU A 48 36.73 -30.08 5.74
C GLU A 48 35.86 -30.24 7.01
N GLY A 49 34.57 -30.59 6.86
CA GLY A 49 33.62 -30.66 7.97
C GLY A 49 32.98 -29.33 8.35
N ASP A 50 33.40 -28.23 7.70
CA ASP A 50 32.78 -26.91 7.81
C ASP A 50 31.35 -26.92 7.26
N LEU A 51 30.45 -26.19 7.92
CA LEU A 51 29.09 -25.99 7.43
C LEU A 51 29.08 -24.92 6.34
N THR A 52 28.60 -25.28 5.16
CA THR A 52 28.42 -24.39 4.01
C THR A 52 26.95 -24.32 3.62
N VAL A 53 26.59 -23.37 2.78
CA VAL A 53 25.23 -23.21 2.24
C VAL A 53 25.32 -22.94 0.75
N LEU A 54 24.28 -23.29 0.00
CA LEU A 54 24.25 -23.04 -1.43
C LEU A 54 24.07 -21.54 -1.72
N LEU A 55 24.94 -20.98 -2.55
CA LEU A 55 24.87 -19.59 -2.98
C LEU A 55 23.53 -19.26 -3.65
N ALA A 56 22.98 -20.21 -4.41
CA ALA A 56 21.68 -20.06 -5.05
C ALA A 56 20.56 -19.80 -4.03
N ASP A 57 20.57 -20.49 -2.89
CA ASP A 57 19.58 -20.31 -1.83
C ASP A 57 19.75 -18.97 -1.14
N VAL A 58 20.99 -18.56 -0.88
CA VAL A 58 21.31 -17.24 -0.32
C VAL A 58 20.80 -16.12 -1.24
N ILE A 59 21.03 -16.22 -2.55
CA ILE A 59 20.57 -15.22 -3.52
C ILE A 59 19.03 -15.22 -3.59
N ARG A 60 18.40 -16.41 -3.60
CA ARG A 60 16.94 -16.55 -3.61
C ARG A 60 16.30 -15.85 -2.40
N LEU A 61 16.83 -16.06 -1.19
CA LEU A 61 16.35 -15.41 0.03
C LEU A 61 16.54 -13.90 -0.04
N ARG A 62 17.70 -13.42 -0.51
CA ARG A 62 17.95 -11.99 -0.67
C ARG A 62 16.96 -11.34 -1.65
N HIS A 63 16.69 -12.02 -2.76
CA HIS A 63 15.74 -11.55 -3.76
C HIS A 63 14.32 -11.48 -3.19
N ALA A 64 13.87 -12.51 -2.49
CA ALA A 64 12.56 -12.53 -1.85
C ALA A 64 12.37 -11.37 -0.86
N TRP A 65 13.41 -11.06 -0.07
CA TRP A 65 13.37 -9.92 0.84
C TRP A 65 13.21 -8.58 0.11
N TRP A 66 14.02 -8.35 -0.93
CA TRP A 66 13.91 -7.11 -1.73
C TRP A 66 12.60 -6.99 -2.49
N GLN A 67 12.04 -8.12 -2.95
CA GLN A 67 10.72 -8.13 -3.56
C GLN A 67 9.64 -7.69 -2.57
N ALA A 68 9.65 -8.24 -1.35
CA ALA A 68 8.70 -7.83 -0.31
C ALA A 68 8.83 -6.33 0.05
N VAL A 69 10.06 -5.80 0.09
CA VAL A 69 10.29 -4.36 0.28
C VAL A 69 9.71 -3.53 -0.87
N ALA A 70 9.89 -3.99 -2.11
CA ALA A 70 9.33 -3.32 -3.28
C ALA A 70 7.80 -3.33 -3.27
N ASP A 71 7.19 -4.46 -2.92
CA ASP A 71 5.73 -4.60 -2.84
C ASP A 71 5.16 -3.63 -1.78
N ILE A 72 5.78 -3.56 -0.59
CA ILE A 72 5.40 -2.58 0.45
C ILE A 72 5.55 -1.14 -0.03
N ALA A 73 6.62 -0.83 -0.76
CA ALA A 73 6.84 0.51 -1.28
C ALA A 73 5.76 0.91 -2.31
N ILE A 74 5.33 -0.04 -3.15
CA ILE A 74 4.23 0.15 -4.10
C ILE A 74 2.92 0.41 -3.33
N ASP A 75 2.60 -0.43 -2.34
CA ASP A 75 1.39 -0.28 -1.52
C ASP A 75 1.37 1.08 -0.80
N LEU A 76 2.51 1.53 -0.30
CA LEU A 76 2.64 2.82 0.36
C LEU A 76 2.38 3.98 -0.60
N VAL A 77 2.94 3.93 -1.81
CA VAL A 77 2.70 4.96 -2.84
C VAL A 77 1.22 4.99 -3.23
N ALA A 78 0.60 3.82 -3.44
CA ALA A 78 -0.82 3.73 -3.75
C ALA A 78 -1.70 4.33 -2.63
N ALA A 79 -1.37 4.05 -1.37
CA ALA A 79 -2.09 4.61 -0.22
C ALA A 79 -1.97 6.15 -0.16
N PHE A 80 -0.77 6.69 -0.42
CA PHE A 80 -0.58 8.15 -0.47
C PHE A 80 -1.30 8.80 -1.65
N GLU A 81 -1.28 8.18 -2.83
CA GLU A 81 -2.03 8.65 -4.00
C GLU A 81 -3.53 8.66 -3.72
N ASP A 82 -4.07 7.62 -3.09
CA ASP A 82 -5.47 7.56 -2.70
C ASP A 82 -5.83 8.63 -1.66
N GLU A 83 -4.97 8.88 -0.67
CA GLU A 83 -5.16 9.95 0.31
C GLU A 83 -5.12 11.34 -0.33
N THR A 84 -4.17 11.59 -1.24
CA THR A 84 -4.09 12.87 -1.97
C THR A 84 -5.26 13.05 -2.91
N LEU A 85 -5.71 12.01 -3.61
CA LEU A 85 -6.88 12.07 -4.50
C LEU A 85 -8.17 12.30 -3.69
N SER A 86 -8.31 11.64 -2.54
CA SER A 86 -9.43 11.83 -1.61
C SER A 86 -9.47 13.26 -1.03
N ALA A 87 -8.31 13.80 -0.64
CA ALA A 87 -8.18 15.18 -0.18
C ALA A 87 -8.54 16.17 -1.30
N MET A 88 -7.99 15.99 -2.51
CA MET A 88 -8.32 16.82 -3.66
C MET A 88 -9.80 16.74 -4.06
N LEU A 89 -10.42 15.55 -4.02
CA LEU A 89 -11.85 15.38 -4.29
C LEU A 89 -12.72 16.02 -3.20
N SER A 90 -12.30 15.98 -1.94
CA SER A 90 -13.00 16.66 -0.84
C SER A 90 -12.94 18.18 -0.98
N GLU A 91 -11.86 18.72 -1.55
CA GLU A 91 -11.75 20.14 -1.91
C GLU A 91 -12.49 20.50 -3.21
N LEU A 92 -12.58 19.56 -4.18
CA LEU A 92 -13.26 19.75 -5.46
C LEU A 92 -14.77 19.49 -5.45
N ILE A 93 -15.32 18.88 -4.39
CA ILE A 93 -16.76 18.86 -4.15
C ILE A 93 -17.07 20.14 -3.36
N PRO A 94 -17.39 21.28 -4.01
CA PRO A 94 -18.00 22.37 -3.28
C PRO A 94 -19.25 21.78 -2.64
N THR A 95 -19.43 22.10 -1.36
CA THR A 95 -20.65 21.89 -0.57
C THR A 95 -21.85 22.56 -1.25
N GLN A 96 -22.29 22.01 -2.39
CA GLN A 96 -23.57 22.25 -3.02
C GLN A 96 -24.61 21.29 -2.43
N ILE A 97 -24.64 21.21 -1.09
CA ILE A 97 -25.86 20.82 -0.40
C ILE A 97 -26.74 22.07 -0.43
N SER A 98 -27.45 22.18 -1.55
CA SER A 98 -28.73 22.85 -1.76
C SER A 98 -29.20 23.70 -0.58
N LYS A 99 -29.11 25.03 -0.74
CA LYS A 99 -29.97 25.96 0.02
C LYS A 99 -31.42 25.46 -0.09
N PRO A 100 -32.18 25.30 1.00
CA PRO A 100 -33.61 25.08 0.88
C PRO A 100 -34.24 26.35 0.30
N ARG A 101 -34.56 26.31 -1.00
CA ARG A 101 -35.40 27.30 -1.67
C ARG A 101 -36.84 27.11 -1.17
N SER A 102 -37.13 27.58 0.04
CA SER A 102 -38.52 27.68 0.50
C SER A 102 -39.22 28.79 -0.28
N LYS A 103 -40.33 28.42 -0.89
CA LYS A 103 -41.04 29.18 -1.91
C LYS A 103 -41.76 30.38 -1.29
N ARG A 104 -41.50 31.58 -1.79
CA ARG A 104 -42.47 32.69 -1.81
C ARG A 104 -43.66 32.28 -2.69
N LYS A 105 -44.87 32.26 -2.12
CA LYS A 105 -46.24 32.35 -2.73
C LYS A 105 -47.21 31.92 -1.61
N ASN A 106 -48.17 32.67 -1.09
CA ASN A 106 -48.97 33.78 -1.62
C ASN A 106 -49.40 34.69 -0.46
N ALA A 107 -49.55 35.98 -0.74
CA ALA A 107 -50.27 36.92 0.12
C ALA A 107 -51.78 36.59 0.13
N PRO A 108 -52.49 36.78 1.25
CA PRO A 108 -53.90 37.15 1.23
C PRO A 108 -54.05 38.67 1.05
N PRO A 109 -55.13 39.14 0.41
CA PRO A 109 -55.33 40.54 0.04
C PRO A 109 -55.66 41.44 1.26
N PRO A 110 -55.50 42.77 1.14
CA PRO A 110 -55.90 43.70 2.20
C PRO A 110 -57.42 43.80 2.27
N ASP A 111 -57.98 43.53 3.46
CA ASP A 111 -59.39 43.79 3.74
C ASP A 111 -59.68 45.29 3.72
N ARG A 112 -60.50 45.70 2.74
CA ARG A 112 -61.24 46.97 2.77
C ARG A 112 -62.32 46.85 3.83
N GLN A 113 -62.15 47.50 4.97
CA GLN A 113 -63.29 47.95 5.78
C GLN A 113 -63.43 49.47 5.70
N THR A 114 -64.53 49.85 5.08
CA THR A 114 -65.13 51.17 5.02
C THR A 114 -65.63 51.60 6.40
N SER A 115 -65.32 52.84 6.79
CA SER A 115 -66.17 53.64 7.69
C SER A 115 -65.95 55.12 7.36
N GLY A 116 -66.71 55.63 6.38
CA GLY A 116 -67.29 56.97 6.54
C GLY A 116 -68.35 56.86 7.64
N THR A 117 -68.74 57.88 8.40
CA THR A 117 -68.91 59.29 8.08
C THR A 117 -69.31 59.99 9.39
N ARG A 118 -68.77 61.17 9.69
CA ARG A 118 -69.54 62.36 10.14
C ARG A 118 -68.58 63.54 10.33
N SER A 119 -68.55 64.48 9.39
CA SER A 119 -69.45 65.64 9.23
C SER A 119 -68.99 66.81 10.10
N GLU A 120 -68.22 67.70 9.46
CA GLU A 120 -68.23 69.12 9.80
C GLU A 120 -69.60 69.70 9.45
N ALA A 121 -70.12 70.56 10.31
CA ALA A 121 -71.14 71.54 9.99
C ALA A 121 -70.71 72.85 10.64
N ALA A 122 -70.66 73.89 9.81
CA ALA A 122 -70.39 75.26 10.17
C ALA A 122 -71.45 75.83 11.13
N THR A 123 -71.04 76.71 12.04
CA THR A 123 -71.54 78.09 12.17
C THR A 123 -70.53 78.89 12.98
#